data_AF-A0A2Z5Y0I2-F1
#
_entry.id   AF-A0A2Z5Y0I2-F1
#
_cell.length_a   1.000
_cell.length_b   1.000
_cell.length_c   1.000
_cell.angle_alpha   90.00
_cell.angle_beta   90.00
_cell.angle_gamma   90.00
#
_symmetry.space_group_name_H-M   'P 1'
#
loop_
_entity.id
_entity.type
_entity.pdbx_description
1 polymer ?
#
loop_
_entity_poly.entity_id
_entity_poly.type
_entity_poly.pdbx_seq_one_letter_code
_entity_poly.pdbx_strand_id
1 'polypeptide(L)'
;MFNYISEKYQKIIHLNFLWAFFSFICNFYLYPKLPTIVPIHFRWNGIPNDLGGRFIIWVFPLIFIVFHVAFNEKHSSVFSHY
;
A
#
# COMPACT_ATOMS: atom_id res chain seq x y z
N MET A 1 -6.14 -19.19 -22.85
CA MET A 1 -6.75 -17.98 -22.24
C MET A 1 -6.53 -17.93 -20.73
N PHE A 2 -6.79 -19.02 -19.98
CA PHE A 2 -6.52 -19.11 -18.53
C PHE A 2 -5.04 -18.89 -18.13
N ASN A 3 -4.07 -19.47 -18.85
CA ASN A 3 -2.63 -19.25 -18.56
C ASN A 3 -2.20 -17.77 -18.67
N TYR A 4 -2.73 -17.03 -19.64
CA TYR A 4 -2.42 -15.62 -19.83
C TYR A 4 -2.97 -14.72 -18.70
N ILE A 5 -4.15 -15.07 -18.19
CA ILE A 5 -4.78 -14.37 -17.06
C ILE A 5 -3.99 -14.65 -15.78
N SER A 6 -3.57 -15.90 -15.56
CA SER A 6 -2.75 -16.32 -14.42
C SER A 6 -1.39 -15.60 -14.39
N GLU A 7 -0.66 -15.56 -15.52
CA GLU A 7 0.63 -14.87 -15.59
C GLU A 7 0.55 -13.37 -15.32
N LYS A 8 -0.48 -12.69 -15.85
CA LYS A 8 -0.70 -11.26 -15.56
C LYS A 8 -1.01 -11.03 -14.09
N TYR A 9 -1.78 -11.91 -13.47
CA TYR A 9 -2.14 -11.80 -12.06
C TYR A 9 -0.92 -11.98 -11.15
N GLN A 10 -0.08 -12.98 -11.44
CA GLN A 10 1.19 -13.21 -10.74
C GLN A 10 2.13 -12.00 -10.82
N LYS A 11 2.20 -11.35 -12.00
CA LYS A 11 2.97 -10.11 -12.18
C LYS A 11 2.44 -8.96 -11.33
N ILE A 12 1.12 -8.80 -11.22
CA ILE A 12 0.49 -7.75 -10.39
C ILE A 12 0.81 -7.98 -8.90
N ILE A 13 0.71 -9.22 -8.43
CA ILE A 13 1.02 -9.57 -7.04
C ILE A 13 2.49 -9.29 -6.71
N HIS A 14 3.42 -9.71 -7.59
CA HIS A 14 4.84 -9.43 -7.42
C HIS A 14 5.15 -7.93 -7.42
N LEU A 15 4.53 -7.18 -8.33
CA LEU A 15 4.70 -5.73 -8.40
C LEU A 15 4.18 -5.05 -7.13
N ASN A 16 3.02 -5.46 -6.62
CA ASN A 16 2.47 -4.95 -5.37
C ASN A 16 3.40 -5.24 -4.18
N PHE A 17 4.02 -6.43 -4.14
CA PHE A 17 4.98 -6.77 -3.10
C PHE A 17 6.23 -5.88 -3.15
N LEU A 18 6.74 -5.60 -4.35
CA LEU A 18 7.87 -4.69 -4.54
C LEU A 18 7.53 -3.26 -4.06
N TRP A 19 6.33 -2.77 -4.38
CA TRP A 19 5.83 -1.49 -3.87
C TRP A 19 5.65 -1.47 -2.36
N ALA A 20 5.16 -2.55 -1.76
CA ALA A 20 5.02 -2.69 -0.31
C ALA A 20 6.39 -2.61 0.38
N PHE A 21 7.38 -3.36 -0.13
CA PHE A 21 8.74 -3.38 0.40
C PHE A 21 9.41 -2.01 0.27
N PHE A 22 9.30 -1.38 -0.90
CA PHE A 22 9.82 -0.03 -1.12
C PHE A 22 9.16 0.98 -0.18
N SER A 23 7.83 0.95 -0.05
CA SER A 23 7.08 1.81 0.87
C SER A 23 7.53 1.61 2.31
N PHE A 24 7.76 0.37 2.74
CA PHE A 24 8.26 0.05 4.08
C PHE A 24 9.66 0.62 4.33
N ILE A 25 10.60 0.44 3.40
CA ILE A 25 11.95 1.01 3.51
C ILE A 25 11.90 2.54 3.57
N CYS A 26 11.14 3.17 2.67
CA CYS A 26 10.98 4.62 2.65
C CYS A 26 10.38 5.13 3.97
N ASN A 27 9.35 4.45 4.48
CA ASN A 27 8.75 4.78 5.77
C ASN A 27 9.77 4.68 6.90
N PHE A 28 10.51 3.59 6.98
CA PHE A 28 11.53 3.39 8.01
C PHE A 28 12.61 4.48 7.98
N TYR A 29 13.03 4.88 6.77
CA TYR A 29 14.01 5.95 6.57
C TYR A 29 13.47 7.36 6.89
N LEU A 30 12.22 7.65 6.54
CA LEU A 30 11.59 8.96 6.71
C LEU A 30 11.04 9.16 8.13
N TYR A 31 10.56 8.11 8.78
CA TYR A 31 9.94 8.15 10.10
C TYR A 31 10.77 8.89 11.17
N PRO A 32 12.07 8.63 11.35
CA PRO A 32 12.87 9.36 12.33
C PRO A 32 13.13 10.82 11.95
N LYS A 33 12.96 11.17 10.67
CA LYS A 33 13.16 12.53 10.15
C LYS A 33 11.90 13.39 10.24
N LEU A 34 10.74 12.78 10.51
CA LEU A 34 9.48 13.49 10.63
C LEU A 34 9.37 14.16 12.01
N PRO A 35 8.87 15.41 12.05
CA PRO A 35 8.47 16.04 13.31
C PRO A 35 7.36 15.21 13.96
N THR A 36 7.22 15.29 15.29
CA THR A 36 6.19 14.54 16.03
C THR A 36 4.79 14.79 15.49
N ILE A 37 4.53 16.01 15.03
CA ILE A 37 3.26 16.47 14.47
C ILE A 37 3.47 16.78 12.99
N VAL A 38 2.66 16.17 12.14
CA VAL A 38 2.71 16.31 10.68
C VAL A 38 1.33 16.73 10.14
N PRO A 39 1.26 17.53 9.08
CA PRO A 39 0.00 17.76 8.39
C PRO A 39 -0.61 16.48 7.85
N ILE A 40 -1.89 16.26 8.15
CA ILE A 40 -2.66 15.09 7.66
C ILE A 40 -3.75 15.48 6.67
N HIS A 41 -4.20 16.73 6.72
CA HIS A 41 -5.18 17.26 5.80
C HIS A 41 -4.70 18.63 5.29
N PHE A 42 -4.90 18.83 3.99
CA PHE A 42 -4.56 20.07 3.30
C PHE A 42 -5.82 20.64 2.66
N ARG A 43 -5.96 21.96 2.72
CA ARG A 43 -6.96 22.68 1.92
C ARG A 43 -6.55 22.66 0.44
N TRP A 44 -7.50 23.00 -0.43
CA TRP A 44 -7.27 23.14 -1.87
C TRP A 44 -6.15 24.14 -2.24
N ASN A 45 -5.83 25.08 -1.36
CA ASN A 45 -4.73 26.04 -1.53
C ASN A 45 -3.37 25.51 -1.01
N GLY A 46 -3.30 24.23 -0.61
CA GLY A 46 -2.07 23.60 -0.11
C GLY A 46 -1.71 23.95 1.34
N ILE A 47 -2.54 24.72 2.04
CA ILE A 47 -2.30 25.05 3.46
C ILE A 47 -2.81 23.90 4.34
N PRO A 48 -2.00 23.39 5.27
CA PRO A 48 -2.45 22.38 6.21
C PRO A 48 -3.50 22.97 7.15
N ASN A 49 -4.63 22.29 7.28
CA ASN A 49 -5.72 22.67 8.19
C ASN A 49 -5.93 21.66 9.31
N ASP A 50 -5.32 20.49 9.23
CA ASP A 50 -5.34 19.49 10.28
C ASP A 50 -3.96 18.85 10.44
N LEU A 51 -3.61 18.57 11.69
CA LEU A 51 -2.33 18.05 12.12
C LEU A 51 -2.55 16.73 12.86
N GLY A 52 -1.71 15.74 12.58
CA GLY A 52 -1.75 14.43 13.21
C GLY A 52 -0.38 13.97 13.67
N GLY A 53 -0.36 12.82 14.32
CA GLY A 53 0.89 12.19 14.72
C GLY A 53 1.65 11.63 13.52
N ARG A 54 2.99 11.69 13.56
CA ARG A 54 3.87 11.11 12.53
C ARG A 54 3.63 9.63 12.23
N PHE A 55 2.95 8.90 13.13
CA PHE A 55 2.56 7.50 12.94
C PHE A 55 1.68 7.29 11.70
N ILE A 56 1.00 8.32 11.20
CA ILE A 56 0.15 8.23 10.00
C ILE A 56 0.90 7.73 8.76
N ILE A 57 2.21 7.94 8.68
CA ILE A 57 3.01 7.49 7.54
C ILE A 57 2.95 5.95 7.37
N TRP A 58 2.76 5.20 8.45
CA TRP A 58 2.61 3.74 8.41
C TRP A 58 1.33 3.24 7.73
N VAL A 59 0.38 4.12 7.42
CA VAL A 59 -0.78 3.76 6.60
C VAL A 59 -0.37 3.37 5.17
N PHE A 60 0.71 3.95 4.63
CA PHE A 60 1.18 3.64 3.28
C PHE A 60 1.53 2.15 3.09
N PRO A 61 2.41 1.52 3.89
CA PRO A 61 2.70 0.09 3.76
C PRO A 61 1.46 -0.78 4.06
N LEU A 62 0.57 -0.34 4.97
CA LEU A 62 -0.65 -1.07 5.28
C LEU A 62 -1.58 -1.23 4.07
N ILE A 63 -1.71 -0.19 3.23
CA ILE A 63 -2.53 -0.23 2.02
C ILE A 63 -2.08 -1.37 1.09
N PHE A 64 -0.77 -1.53 0.90
CA PHE A 64 -0.24 -2.58 0.02
C PHE A 64 -0.43 -3.99 0.60
N ILE A 65 -0.41 -4.14 1.93
CA ILE A 65 -0.70 -5.41 2.61
C ILE A 65 -2.18 -5.78 2.41
N VAL A 66 -3.11 -4.85 2.66
CA VAL A 66 -4.54 -5.08 2.45
C VAL A 66 -4.83 -5.41 0.98
N PHE A 67 -4.19 -4.69 0.06
CA PHE A 67 -4.29 -4.97 -1.37
C PHE A 67 -3.78 -6.38 -1.71
N HIS A 68 -2.68 -6.81 -1.10
CA HIS A 68 -2.15 -8.15 -1.30
C HIS A 68 -3.14 -9.23 -0.85
N VAL A 69 -3.69 -9.11 0.37
CA VAL A 69 -4.67 -10.06 0.91
C VAL A 69 -5.92 -10.13 0.02
N ALA A 70 -6.50 -8.98 -0.33
CA ALA A 70 -7.71 -8.92 -1.15
C ALA A 70 -7.54 -9.56 -2.54
N PHE A 71 -6.36 -9.40 -3.16
CA PHE A 71 -6.08 -10.02 -4.45
C PHE A 71 -5.78 -11.52 -4.33
N ASN A 72 -5.15 -11.95 -3.23
CA ASN A 72 -4.84 -13.36 -3.00
C ASN A 72 -6.11 -14.18 -2.73
N GLU A 73 -7.05 -13.66 -1.93
CA GLU A 73 -8.34 -14.32 -1.67
C GLU A 73 -9.16 -14.50 -2.96
N LYS A 74 -9.19 -13.46 -3.82
CA LYS A 74 -9.89 -13.53 -5.11
C LYS A 74 -9.29 -14.56 -6.07
N HIS A 75 -7.98 -14.79 -6.00
CA HIS A 75 -7.33 -15.85 -6.78
C HIS A 75 -7.75 -17.24 -6.27
N SER A 76 -7.77 -17.46 -4.96
CA SER A 76 -8.19 -18.73 -4.36
C SER A 76 -9.66 -19.07 -4.67
N SER A 77 -10.56 -18.09 -4.67
CA SER A 77 -11.98 -18.31 -4.99
C SER A 77 -12.21 -18.65 -6.47
N VAL A 78 -11.40 -18.10 -7.39
CA VAL A 78 -11.52 -18.40 -8.83
C VAL A 78 -11.05 -19.82 -9.13
N PHE A 79 -10.01 -20.32 -8.47
CA PHE A 79 -9.51 -21.68 -8.66
C PHE A 79 -10.35 -22.76 -7.96
N SER A 80 -11.09 -22.42 -6.90
CA SER A 80 -11.97 -23.36 -6.18
C SER A 80 -13.27 -23.70 -6.94
N HIS A 81 -13.61 -22.95 -7.99
CA HIS A 81 -14.83 -23.16 -8.79
C HIS A 81 -14.59 -23.90 -10.11
N TYR A 82 -13.39 -24.43 -10.31
CA TYR A 82 -13.01 -25.34 -11.40
C TYR A 82 -12.46 -26.65 -10.84
#